data_AF-A0A4Y2Q0M8-F1
#
_entry.id   AF-A0A4Y2Q0M8-F1
#
_cell.length_a   1.000
_cell.length_b   1.000
_cell.length_c   1.000
_cell.angle_alpha   90.00
_cell.angle_beta   90.00
_cell.angle_gamma   90.00
#
_symmetry.space_group_name_H-M   'P 1'
#
loop_
_entity.id
_entity.type
_entity.pdbx_description
1 polymer ?
#
loop_
_entity_poly.entity_id
_entity_poly.type
_entity_poly.pdbx_seq_one_letter_code
_entity_poly.pdbx_strand_id
1 'polypeptide(L)'
;VAETFKDASFIEGIASHRLNWLPKINRAELKNMELEDACRYFYRVMQYYGVALEQVITDEVLYGGDFLALCREAENHLTQVLCQLQMSTYLLRVRLDPDVMRDVMNQRYRTGTASQRALRNYLIFRDYADALAAMVETFEDIQARLASKSSATTPIDAFYHEQSLH
;
A
#
# COMPACT_ATOMS: atom_id res chain seq x y z
N VAL A 1 7.49 14.68 -25.19
CA VAL A 1 7.84 13.56 -24.30
C VAL A 1 8.81 14.12 -23.29
N ALA A 2 8.38 14.35 -22.05
CA ALA A 2 9.24 14.93 -21.03
C ALA A 2 10.35 13.93 -20.69
N GLU A 3 11.60 14.34 -20.83
CA GLU A 3 12.75 13.57 -20.36
C GLU A 3 12.57 13.33 -18.86
N THR A 4 12.38 12.07 -18.48
CA THR A 4 12.33 11.70 -17.07
C THR A 4 13.73 11.91 -16.52
N PHE A 5 13.89 12.78 -15.52
CA PHE A 5 15.16 12.98 -14.84
C PHE A 5 15.65 11.64 -14.28
N LYS A 6 16.76 11.12 -14.82
CA LYS A 6 17.37 9.83 -14.47
C LYS A 6 18.84 10.04 -14.12
N ASP A 7 19.09 10.77 -13.04
CA ASP A 7 20.43 10.89 -12.48
C ASP A 7 20.63 9.80 -11.42
N ALA A 8 21.46 8.80 -11.74
CA ALA A 8 21.79 7.72 -10.83
C ALA A 8 22.42 8.22 -9.53
N SER A 9 23.22 9.30 -9.58
CA SER A 9 23.87 9.87 -8.40
C SER A 9 22.87 10.50 -7.43
N PHE A 10 21.81 11.13 -7.96
CA PHE A 10 20.71 11.66 -7.15
C PHE A 10 19.95 10.51 -6.45
N ILE A 11 19.62 9.45 -7.19
CA ILE A 11 18.92 8.28 -6.64
C ILE A 11 19.75 7.61 -5.54
N GLU A 12 21.05 7.41 -5.76
CA GLU A 12 21.96 6.86 -4.75
C GLU A 12 22.07 7.76 -3.52
N GLY A 13 22.21 9.07 -3.72
CA GLY A 13 22.33 10.05 -2.63
C GLY A 13 21.11 10.10 -1.70
N ILE A 14 19.93 9.79 -2.22
CA ILE A 14 18.68 9.81 -1.44
C ILE A 14 18.15 8.41 -1.09
N ALA A 15 18.81 7.33 -1.53
CA ALA A 15 18.37 5.96 -1.29
C ALA A 15 18.22 5.66 0.22
N SER A 16 19.12 6.19 1.04
CA SER A 16 19.10 6.06 2.50
C SER A 16 18.16 7.03 3.21
N HIS A 17 17.67 8.07 2.51
CA HIS A 17 16.74 9.04 3.10
C HIS A 17 15.37 8.43 3.28
N ARG A 18 14.78 8.65 4.46
CA ARG A 18 13.49 8.08 4.83
C ARG A 18 12.72 9.04 5.72
N LEU A 19 11.40 9.03 5.57
CA LEU A 19 10.50 9.69 6.49
C LEU A 19 10.17 8.73 7.64
N ASN A 20 10.72 8.98 8.82
CA ASN A 20 10.61 8.05 9.97
C ASN A 20 9.17 7.81 10.44
N TRP A 21 8.23 8.67 10.05
CA TRP A 21 6.82 8.53 10.39
C TRP A 21 6.03 7.69 9.37
N LEU A 22 6.62 7.40 8.19
CA LEU A 22 6.02 6.47 7.23
C LEU A 22 6.35 5.01 7.60
N PRO A 23 5.39 4.08 7.43
CA PRO A 23 5.61 2.66 7.71
C PRO A 23 6.81 2.10 6.95
N LYS A 24 7.56 1.19 7.59
CA LYS A 24 8.57 0.39 6.90
C LYS A 24 7.95 -0.87 6.34
N ILE A 25 7.99 -1.01 5.04
CA ILE A 25 7.61 -2.24 4.37
C ILE A 25 8.74 -3.24 4.56
N ASN A 26 8.46 -4.30 5.32
CA ASN A 26 9.36 -5.43 5.46
C ASN A 26 8.77 -6.63 4.72
N ARG A 27 9.21 -6.87 3.48
CA ARG A 27 8.71 -7.97 2.64
C ARG A 27 8.90 -9.35 3.28
N ALA A 28 9.88 -9.51 4.17
CA ALA A 28 10.05 -10.76 4.91
C ALA A 28 8.90 -11.01 5.91
N GLU A 29 8.34 -9.95 6.51
CA GLU A 29 7.18 -10.03 7.41
C GLU A 29 5.87 -10.25 6.64
N LEU A 30 5.82 -9.85 5.38
CA LEU A 30 4.66 -10.05 4.49
C LEU A 30 4.58 -11.46 3.91
N LYS A 31 5.70 -12.18 3.91
CA LYS A 31 5.77 -13.52 3.33
C LYS A 31 4.84 -14.47 4.09
N ASN A 32 4.00 -15.18 3.35
CA ASN A 32 3.00 -16.12 3.89
C ASN A 32 1.96 -15.48 4.81
N MET A 33 1.77 -14.16 4.77
CA MET A 33 0.72 -13.50 5.53
C MET A 33 -0.65 -14.07 5.12
N GLU A 34 -1.52 -14.36 6.08
CA GLU A 34 -2.89 -14.81 5.77
C GLU A 34 -3.74 -13.62 5.32
N LEU A 35 -4.84 -13.90 4.62
CA LEU A 35 -5.67 -12.87 3.97
C LEU A 35 -6.16 -11.82 4.97
N GLU A 36 -6.60 -12.27 6.14
CA GLU A 36 -7.07 -11.43 7.24
C GLU A 36 -6.01 -10.44 7.71
N ASP A 37 -4.79 -10.94 7.91
CA ASP A 37 -3.67 -10.13 8.40
C ASP A 37 -3.17 -9.18 7.33
N ALA A 38 -3.17 -9.60 6.06
CA ALA A 38 -2.82 -8.74 4.93
C ALA A 38 -3.82 -7.58 4.79
N CYS A 39 -5.13 -7.86 4.84
CA CYS A 39 -6.15 -6.81 4.78
C CYS A 39 -5.99 -5.82 5.95
N ARG A 40 -5.78 -6.30 7.18
CA ARG A 40 -5.56 -5.43 8.35
C ARG A 40 -4.28 -4.60 8.19
N TYR A 41 -3.18 -5.23 7.81
CA TYR A 41 -1.86 -4.60 7.67
C TYR A 41 -1.90 -3.50 6.61
N PHE A 42 -2.39 -3.81 5.41
CA PHE A 42 -2.42 -2.83 4.31
C PHE A 42 -3.47 -1.75 4.53
N TYR A 43 -4.58 -2.02 5.22
CA TYR A 43 -5.51 -0.95 5.60
C TYR A 43 -4.80 0.12 6.42
N ARG A 44 -4.09 -0.29 7.48
CA ARG A 44 -3.30 0.62 8.31
C ARG A 44 -2.23 1.34 7.50
N VAL A 45 -1.42 0.63 6.71
CA VAL A 45 -0.33 1.23 5.93
C VAL A 45 -0.87 2.27 4.94
N MET A 46 -1.96 1.97 4.24
CA MET A 46 -2.58 2.89 3.28
C MET A 46 -3.12 4.16 3.94
N GLN A 47 -3.59 4.10 5.20
CA GLN A 47 -4.00 5.31 5.92
C GLN A 47 -2.82 6.27 6.19
N TYR A 48 -1.60 5.75 6.48
CA TYR A 48 -0.40 6.61 6.59
C TYR A 48 -0.12 7.34 5.28
N TYR A 49 -0.27 6.67 4.15
CA TYR A 49 -0.10 7.29 2.84
C TYR A 49 -1.24 8.25 2.50
N GLY A 50 -2.44 8.06 3.05
CA GLY A 50 -3.53 9.03 2.97
C GLY A 50 -3.11 10.37 3.57
N VAL A 51 -2.60 10.35 4.81
CA VAL A 51 -2.06 11.57 5.47
C VAL A 51 -0.89 12.17 4.67
N ALA A 52 -0.05 11.32 4.06
CA ALA A 52 1.08 11.78 3.26
C ALA A 52 0.64 12.51 1.98
N LEU A 53 -0.31 11.94 1.23
CA LEU A 53 -0.85 12.54 0.01
C LEU A 53 -1.62 13.83 0.31
N GLU A 54 -2.38 13.88 1.40
CA GLU A 54 -3.04 15.11 1.85
C GLU A 54 -2.03 16.25 2.02
N GLN A 55 -0.85 15.98 2.59
CA GLN A 55 0.20 17.00 2.74
C GLN A 55 0.82 17.38 1.39
N VAL A 56 1.04 16.43 0.49
CA VAL A 56 1.53 16.72 -0.87
C VAL A 56 0.55 17.64 -1.60
N ILE A 57 -0.75 17.32 -1.56
CA ILE A 57 -1.81 18.14 -2.15
C ILE A 57 -1.86 19.53 -1.52
N THR A 58 -1.73 19.60 -0.19
CA THR A 58 -1.70 20.88 0.54
C THR A 58 -0.55 21.76 0.04
N ASP A 59 0.63 21.20 -0.18
CA ASP A 59 1.77 21.93 -0.72
C ASP A 59 1.53 22.41 -2.16
N GLU A 60 0.98 21.55 -3.04
CA GLU A 60 0.65 21.93 -4.42
C GLU A 60 -0.36 23.09 -4.46
N VAL A 61 -1.37 23.06 -3.58
CA VAL A 61 -2.38 24.13 -3.46
C VAL A 61 -1.78 25.43 -2.94
N LEU A 62 -0.92 25.37 -1.91
CA LEU A 62 -0.38 26.57 -1.26
C LEU A 62 0.74 27.24 -2.05
N TYR A 63 1.54 26.46 -2.78
CA TYR A 63 2.75 26.95 -3.44
C TYR A 63 2.66 26.95 -4.97
N GLY A 64 1.50 26.57 -5.54
CA GLY A 64 1.23 26.65 -6.98
C GLY A 64 1.99 25.60 -7.79
N GLY A 65 1.82 24.33 -7.46
CA GLY A 65 2.46 23.23 -8.15
C GLY A 65 1.68 22.70 -9.38
N ASP A 66 2.41 22.17 -10.36
CA ASP A 66 1.87 21.71 -11.64
C ASP A 66 1.24 20.31 -11.58
N PHE A 67 1.35 19.62 -10.44
CA PHE A 67 0.99 18.20 -10.30
C PHE A 67 -0.27 17.98 -9.46
N LEU A 68 -0.99 19.04 -9.09
CA LEU A 68 -2.18 18.97 -8.24
C LEU A 68 -3.24 17.97 -8.76
N ALA A 69 -3.49 17.94 -10.07
CA ALA A 69 -4.46 17.02 -10.67
C ALA A 69 -4.06 15.55 -10.47
N LEU A 70 -2.78 15.23 -10.72
CA LEU A 70 -2.24 13.88 -10.54
C LEU A 70 -2.21 13.46 -9.06
N CYS A 71 -1.91 14.40 -8.16
CA CYS A 71 -1.92 14.13 -6.72
C CYS A 71 -3.34 13.79 -6.23
N ARG A 72 -4.36 14.52 -6.71
CA ARG A 72 -5.77 14.23 -6.40
C ARG A 72 -6.24 12.91 -6.99
N GLU A 73 -5.79 12.56 -8.19
CA GLU A 73 -6.08 11.26 -8.78
C GLU A 73 -5.50 10.12 -7.94
N ALA A 74 -4.24 10.26 -7.49
CA ALA A 74 -3.63 9.29 -6.59
C ALA A 74 -4.37 9.16 -5.25
N GLU A 75 -4.81 10.28 -4.65
CA GLU A 75 -5.62 10.28 -3.42
C GLU A 75 -6.98 9.60 -3.62
N ASN A 76 -7.65 9.84 -4.76
CA ASN A 76 -8.91 9.19 -5.10
C ASN A 76 -8.75 7.67 -5.24
N HIS A 77 -7.70 7.21 -5.92
CA HIS A 77 -7.40 5.78 -6.03
C HIS A 77 -7.07 5.16 -4.67
N LEU A 78 -6.28 5.85 -3.84
CA LEU A 78 -5.98 5.39 -2.48
C LEU A 78 -7.26 5.26 -1.64
N THR A 79 -8.19 6.20 -1.76
CA THR A 79 -9.48 6.16 -1.09
C THR A 79 -10.27 4.92 -1.51
N GLN A 80 -10.28 4.58 -2.80
CA GLN A 80 -10.94 3.36 -3.29
C GLN A 80 -10.30 2.10 -2.72
N VAL A 81 -8.97 2.03 -2.68
CA VAL A 81 -8.22 0.92 -2.08
C VAL A 81 -8.56 0.77 -0.59
N LEU A 82 -8.60 1.86 0.17
CA LEU A 82 -8.97 1.85 1.58
C LEU A 82 -10.40 1.33 1.79
N CYS A 83 -11.36 1.77 0.97
CA CYS A 83 -12.73 1.26 1.01
C CYS A 83 -12.80 -0.24 0.73
N GLN A 84 -12.06 -0.73 -0.26
CA GLN A 84 -12.00 -2.16 -0.59
C GLN A 84 -11.41 -2.97 0.56
N LEU A 85 -10.29 -2.53 1.13
CA LEU A 85 -9.67 -3.18 2.28
C LEU A 85 -10.60 -3.20 3.49
N GLN A 86 -11.28 -2.09 3.79
CA GLN A 86 -12.26 -2.02 4.87
C GLN A 86 -13.41 -3.00 4.66
N MET A 87 -13.98 -3.05 3.45
CA MET A 87 -15.04 -4.00 3.11
C MET A 87 -14.57 -5.45 3.25
N SER A 88 -13.35 -5.77 2.79
CA SER A 88 -12.77 -7.10 2.97
C SER A 88 -12.61 -7.46 4.45
N THR A 89 -12.13 -6.54 5.30
CA THR A 89 -12.03 -6.82 6.74
C THR A 89 -13.39 -7.02 7.40
N TYR A 90 -14.43 -6.29 6.95
CA TYR A 90 -15.79 -6.51 7.42
C TYR A 90 -16.30 -7.92 7.06
N LEU A 91 -16.11 -8.35 5.81
CA LEU A 91 -16.51 -9.69 5.35
C LEU A 91 -15.77 -10.81 6.08
N LEU A 92 -14.47 -10.62 6.32
CA LEU A 92 -13.62 -11.58 7.03
C LEU A 92 -13.78 -11.53 8.57
N ARG A 93 -14.64 -10.64 9.09
CA ARG A 93 -14.83 -10.40 10.53
C ARG A 93 -13.53 -10.06 11.25
N VAL A 94 -12.65 -9.34 10.57
CA VAL A 94 -11.37 -8.86 11.07
C VAL A 94 -11.57 -7.51 11.75
N ARG A 95 -11.17 -7.42 13.02
CA ARG A 95 -11.11 -6.13 13.71
C ARG A 95 -9.94 -5.29 13.16
N LEU A 96 -10.25 -4.06 12.76
CA LEU A 96 -9.27 -3.06 12.35
C LEU A 96 -8.61 -2.38 13.55
N ASP A 97 -7.37 -1.93 13.33
CA ASP A 97 -6.68 -1.00 14.22
C ASP A 97 -7.40 0.37 14.21
N PRO A 98 -7.20 1.23 15.22
CA PRO A 98 -7.69 2.61 15.18
C PRO A 98 -7.17 3.36 13.95
N ASP A 99 -8.02 4.23 13.40
CA ASP A 99 -7.68 5.04 12.23
C ASP A 99 -6.43 5.89 12.47
N VAL A 100 -5.54 5.91 11.48
CA VAL A 100 -4.35 6.76 11.51
C VAL A 100 -4.76 8.22 11.35
N MET A 101 -4.54 9.00 12.41
CA MET A 101 -4.86 10.42 12.44
C MET A 101 -3.75 11.28 11.83
N ARG A 102 -4.11 12.51 11.42
CA ARG A 102 -3.19 13.46 10.78
C ARG A 102 -1.97 13.80 11.63
N ASP A 103 -2.07 13.69 12.95
CA ASP A 103 -1.01 13.98 13.92
C ASP A 103 0.20 13.04 13.84
N VAL A 104 0.05 11.90 13.14
CA VAL A 104 1.17 11.00 12.82
C VAL A 104 2.31 11.72 12.07
N MET A 105 1.96 12.74 11.27
CA MET A 105 2.91 13.61 10.61
C MET A 105 3.24 14.81 11.52
N ASN A 106 4.42 14.79 12.15
CA ASN A 106 4.86 15.91 12.97
C ASN A 106 4.99 17.21 12.15
N GLN A 107 4.68 18.35 12.77
CA GLN A 107 4.76 19.68 12.15
C GLN A 107 6.08 19.97 11.44
N ARG A 108 7.21 19.47 11.96
CA ARG A 108 8.54 19.62 11.34
C ARG A 108 8.60 19.09 9.91
N TYR A 109 7.77 18.09 9.58
CA TYR A 109 7.71 17.53 8.24
C TYR A 109 6.76 18.30 7.33
N ARG A 110 5.82 19.08 7.89
CA ARG A 110 4.86 19.89 7.12
C ARG A 110 5.48 21.19 6.61
N THR A 111 6.38 21.78 7.40
CA THR A 111 7.05 23.04 7.08
C THR A 111 8.43 22.80 6.45
N GLY A 112 8.88 23.71 5.60
CA GLY A 112 10.23 23.67 5.03
C GLY A 112 10.40 24.58 3.82
N THR A 113 11.62 24.69 3.31
CA THR A 113 11.92 25.36 2.04
C THR A 113 11.32 24.60 0.86
N ALA A 114 11.27 25.23 -0.32
CA ALA A 114 10.79 24.58 -1.53
C ALA A 114 11.53 23.27 -1.83
N SER A 115 12.87 23.26 -1.70
CA SER A 115 13.69 22.06 -1.89
C SER A 115 13.42 20.96 -0.86
N GLN A 116 13.19 21.33 0.40
CA GLN A 116 12.86 20.36 1.45
C GLN A 116 11.49 19.71 1.20
N ARG A 117 10.50 20.50 0.77
CA ARG A 117 9.17 20.01 0.42
C ARG A 117 9.20 19.12 -0.82
N ALA A 118 9.94 19.53 -1.86
CA ALA A 118 10.13 18.72 -3.06
C ALA A 118 10.78 17.36 -2.74
N LEU A 119 11.86 17.35 -1.93
CA LEU A 119 12.50 16.11 -1.49
C LEU A 119 11.52 15.25 -0.67
N ARG A 120 10.78 15.83 0.27
CA ARG A 120 9.78 15.10 1.06
C ARG A 120 8.70 14.48 0.17
N ASN A 121 8.14 15.24 -0.78
CA ASN A 121 7.09 14.76 -1.68
C ASN A 121 7.61 13.62 -2.56
N TYR A 122 8.85 13.74 -3.06
CA TYR A 122 9.51 12.65 -3.77
C TYR A 122 9.63 11.39 -2.90
N LEU A 123 10.09 11.51 -1.65
CA LEU A 123 10.21 10.38 -0.72
C LEU A 123 8.85 9.73 -0.41
N ILE A 124 7.78 10.54 -0.26
CA ILE A 124 6.42 10.04 -0.09
C ILE A 124 6.00 9.17 -1.28
N PHE A 125 6.16 9.67 -2.51
CA PHE A 125 5.76 8.91 -3.69
C PHE A 125 6.62 7.66 -3.92
N ARG A 126 7.93 7.74 -3.66
CA ARG A 126 8.84 6.59 -3.74
C ARG A 126 8.41 5.49 -2.78
N ASP A 127 8.20 5.83 -1.51
CA ASP A 127 7.85 4.85 -0.47
C ASP A 127 6.40 4.34 -0.67
N TYR A 128 5.50 5.20 -1.17
CA TYR A 128 4.13 4.81 -1.53
C TYR A 128 4.11 3.78 -2.67
N ALA A 129 4.92 3.99 -3.71
CA ALA A 129 5.04 3.03 -4.81
C ALA A 129 5.59 1.68 -4.34
N ASP A 130 6.59 1.67 -3.45
CA ASP A 130 7.10 0.43 -2.85
C ASP A 130 6.04 -0.29 -1.99
N ALA A 131 5.25 0.46 -1.22
CA ALA A 131 4.16 -0.09 -0.43
C ALA A 131 3.04 -0.70 -1.29
N LEU A 132 2.68 -0.06 -2.40
CA LEU A 132 1.72 -0.61 -3.37
C LEU A 132 2.25 -1.88 -4.03
N ALA A 133 3.52 -1.89 -4.46
CA ALA A 133 4.14 -3.08 -5.03
C ALA A 133 4.14 -4.26 -4.05
N ALA A 134 4.49 -4.00 -2.79
CA ALA A 134 4.43 -5.02 -1.74
C ALA A 134 3.01 -5.52 -1.47
N MET A 135 2.02 -4.64 -1.54
CA MET A 135 0.60 -5.01 -1.43
C MET A 135 0.19 -5.97 -2.54
N VAL A 136 0.50 -5.62 -3.79
CA VAL A 136 0.20 -6.46 -4.96
C VAL A 136 0.85 -7.84 -4.81
N GLU A 137 2.17 -7.89 -4.57
CA GLU A 137 2.90 -9.15 -4.39
C GLU A 137 2.31 -10.02 -3.27
N THR A 138 1.89 -9.40 -2.16
CA THR A 138 1.30 -10.14 -1.03
C THR A 138 -0.06 -10.75 -1.41
N PHE A 139 -0.94 -9.98 -2.05
CA PHE A 139 -2.25 -10.51 -2.46
C PHE A 139 -2.15 -11.53 -3.60
N GLU A 140 -1.18 -11.39 -4.50
CA GLU A 140 -0.89 -12.40 -5.53
C GLU A 140 -0.40 -13.72 -4.91
N ASP A 141 0.50 -13.68 -3.93
CA ASP A 141 0.94 -14.86 -3.18
C ASP A 141 -0.24 -15.55 -2.45
N ILE A 142 -1.08 -14.77 -1.78
CA ILE A 142 -2.29 -15.29 -1.12
C ILE A 142 -3.20 -15.97 -2.14
N GLN A 143 -3.46 -15.32 -3.28
CA GLN A 143 -4.31 -15.87 -4.32
C GLN A 143 -3.76 -17.20 -4.87
N ALA A 144 -2.45 -17.27 -5.12
CA ALA A 144 -1.79 -18.48 -5.59
C ALA A 144 -1.92 -19.63 -4.58
N ARG A 145 -1.71 -19.36 -3.29
CA ARG A 145 -1.84 -20.35 -2.21
C ARG A 145 -3.28 -20.83 -2.02
N LEU A 146 -4.26 -19.95 -2.17
CA LEU A 146 -5.68 -20.33 -2.09
C LEU A 146 -6.09 -21.20 -3.28
N ALA A 147 -5.63 -20.87 -4.49
CA ALA A 147 -5.86 -21.68 -5.68
C ALA A 147 -5.24 -23.08 -5.56
N SER A 148 -4.02 -23.19 -5.04
CA SER A 148 -3.36 -24.49 -4.83
C SER A 148 -4.04 -25.34 -3.75
N LYS A 149 -4.59 -24.71 -2.70
CA LYS A 149 -5.36 -25.44 -1.67
C LYS A 149 -6.67 -25.97 -2.26
N SER A 150 -7.37 -25.17 -3.07
CA SER A 150 -8.64 -25.57 -3.69
C SER A 150 -8.51 -26.73 -4.69
N SER A 151 -7.36 -26.87 -5.37
CA SER A 151 -7.11 -28.00 -6.28
C SER A 151 -6.70 -29.28 -5.57
N ALA A 152 -6.20 -29.21 -4.33
CA ALA A 152 -5.81 -30.37 -3.54
C ALA A 152 -6.99 -31.07 -2.83
N THR A 153 -8.14 -30.39 -2.68
CA THR A 153 -9.30 -30.92 -1.92
C THR A 153 -10.28 -31.75 -2.74
N THR A 154 -9.99 -32.09 -4.01
CA THR A 154 -10.89 -32.94 -4.82
C THR A 154 -10.25 -34.30 -5.09
N PRO A 155 -10.71 -35.35 -4.37
CA PRO A 155 -11.03 -36.61 -5.01
C PRO A 155 -12.50 -36.97 -4.69
N ILE A 156 -13.44 -36.34 -5.40
CA ILE A 156 -14.86 -36.74 -5.38
C ILE A 156 -15.09 -38.01 -6.24
N ASP A 157 -14.10 -38.42 -7.05
CA ASP A 157 -14.21 -39.62 -7.91
C ASP A 157 -13.99 -40.95 -7.17
N ALA A 158 -13.61 -40.94 -5.88
CA ALA A 158 -13.43 -42.18 -5.12
C ALA A 158 -14.72 -42.71 -4.45
N PHE A 159 -15.81 -41.93 -4.40
CA PHE A 159 -17.01 -42.33 -3.66
C PHE A 159 -18.09 -43.03 -4.52
N TYR A 160 -17.98 -42.99 -5.85
CA TYR A 160 -18.98 -43.59 -6.75
C TYR A 160 -18.63 -45.00 -7.25
N HIS A 161 -17.45 -45.55 -6.93
CA HIS A 161 -17.06 -46.88 -7.42
C HIS A 161 -17.40 -48.05 -6.47
N GLU A 162 -17.85 -47.79 -5.23
CA GLU A 162 -18.20 -48.85 -4.26
C GLU A 162 -19.71 -49.11 -4.07
N GLN A 163 -20.60 -48.34 -4.71
CA GLN A 163 -22.06 -48.60 -4.66
C GLN A 163 -22.62 -49.30 -5.91
N SER A 164 -21.76 -49.74 -6.84
CA SER A 164 -22.16 -50.51 -8.03
C SER A 164 -21.96 -52.03 -7.88
N LEU A 165 -21.54 -52.50 -6.72
CA LEU A 165 -21.28 -53.92 -6.45
C LEU A 165 -21.95 -54.38 -5.14
N HIS A 166 -23.26 -54.14 -4.99
CA HIS A 166 -24.12 -54.94 -4.11
C HIS A 166 -25.58 -54.91 -4.59
#